data_AF-A0A3C0EN36-F1
#
_entry.id   AF-A0A3C0EN36-F1
#
_cell.length_a   1.000
_cell.length_b   1.000
_cell.length_c   1.000
_cell.angle_alpha   90.00
_cell.angle_beta   90.00
_cell.angle_gamma   90.00
#
_symmetry.space_group_name_H-M   'P 1'
#
loop_
_entity.id
_entity.type
_entity.pdbx_description
1 polymer ?
#
loop_
_entity_poly.entity_id
_entity_poly.type
_entity_poly.pdbx_seq_one_letter_code
_entity_poly.pdbx_strand_id
1 'polypeptide(L)'
;MSFFLINHTGKFNGMDVTTVKFPVSQNFADRPFQLIDPASNQNKAVLTFRGREHDPKALKRVDGIAVNKKAHMLWFLQTACWANNTHDVGKPVLQYVINYSDGSKTTFDQRVGIEIAEWWDPTNLPAAKVAWSGRNNKHSPIGIFVTAWENPFPEKMITNIDAIGGLDNAQVVLLAITAGMESGSTNAMKLISQWDMSQFANGQVNNIVPDAGAIQSKSQ
;
A
#
# COMPACT_ATOMS: atom_id res chain seq x y z
N MET A 1 2.35 5.37 23.91
CA MET A 1 2.09 4.31 22.91
C MET A 1 1.28 4.94 21.81
N SER A 2 1.86 5.09 20.62
CA SER A 2 1.24 5.82 19.51
C SER A 2 0.24 4.92 18.78
N PHE A 3 -1.04 5.28 18.82
CA PHE A 3 -2.04 4.74 17.90
C PHE A 3 -1.71 5.29 16.50
N PHE A 4 -1.48 4.42 15.52
CA PHE A 4 -1.08 4.86 14.18
C PHE A 4 -1.94 4.22 13.10
N LEU A 5 -2.27 5.04 12.09
CA LEU A 5 -3.05 4.88 10.85
C LEU A 5 -4.45 4.24 10.90
N ILE A 6 -4.70 3.23 11.72
CA ILE A 6 -5.99 2.53 11.72
C ILE A 6 -6.96 3.11 12.78
N ASN A 7 -6.46 3.77 13.83
CA ASN A 7 -7.26 4.29 14.95
C ASN A 7 -6.84 5.70 15.40
N HIS A 8 -6.53 6.62 14.48
CA HIS A 8 -6.22 8.02 14.86
C HIS A 8 -7.40 8.80 15.48
N THR A 9 -8.59 8.19 15.50
CA THR A 9 -9.77 8.69 16.22
C THR A 9 -10.41 7.52 16.97
N GLY A 10 -10.02 7.28 18.22
CA GLY A 10 -10.63 6.20 18.99
C GLY A 10 -10.54 6.42 20.48
N LYS A 11 -11.69 6.47 21.15
CA LYS A 11 -11.75 6.32 22.61
C LYS A 11 -11.17 4.95 23.00
N PHE A 12 -10.22 4.92 23.92
CA PHE A 12 -9.76 3.67 24.53
C PHE A 12 -10.39 3.54 25.92
N ASN A 13 -11.21 2.50 26.13
CA ASN A 13 -12.01 2.35 27.36
C ASN A 13 -12.83 3.61 27.71
N GLY A 14 -13.32 4.33 26.70
CA GLY A 14 -14.08 5.58 26.89
C GLY A 14 -13.24 6.83 27.14
N MET A 15 -11.91 6.73 27.27
CA MET A 15 -11.00 7.88 27.39
C MET A 15 -10.54 8.35 26.01
N ASP A 16 -10.65 9.65 25.76
CA ASP A 16 -10.08 10.28 24.57
C ASP A 16 -8.56 10.22 24.63
N VAL A 17 -7.93 9.68 23.59
CA VAL A 17 -6.49 9.85 23.39
C VAL A 17 -6.25 11.21 22.74
N THR A 18 -5.20 11.90 23.18
CA THR A 18 -4.79 13.19 22.65
C THR A 18 -4.72 13.13 21.12
N THR A 19 -5.45 14.01 20.44
CA THR A 19 -5.43 14.13 18.98
C THR A 19 -4.04 14.61 18.56
N VAL A 20 -3.18 13.66 18.15
CA VAL A 20 -1.89 14.00 17.54
C VAL A 20 -2.15 14.41 16.10
N LYS A 21 -1.51 15.48 15.64
CA LYS A 21 -1.54 15.89 14.22
C LYS A 21 -1.18 14.69 13.34
N PHE A 22 -1.95 14.46 12.28
CA PHE A 22 -1.68 13.37 11.36
C PHE A 22 -0.28 13.54 10.73
N PRO A 23 0.59 12.51 10.78
CA PRO A 23 1.96 12.63 10.33
C PRO A 23 2.03 12.37 8.82
N VAL A 24 1.79 13.42 8.05
CA VAL A 24 1.85 13.38 6.57
C VAL A 24 3.21 12.92 6.03
N SER A 25 4.29 13.04 6.81
CA SER A 25 5.61 12.50 6.45
C SER A 25 6.18 11.73 7.63
N GLN A 26 6.60 10.48 7.41
CA GLN A 26 7.13 9.62 8.47
C GLN A 26 8.13 8.61 7.90
N ASN A 27 9.16 8.28 8.68
CA ASN A 27 10.10 7.22 8.34
C ASN A 27 9.55 5.84 8.74
N PHE A 28 9.63 4.89 7.82
CA PHE A 28 9.34 3.46 7.99
C PHE A 28 10.51 2.65 7.45
N ALA A 29 11.08 1.75 8.27
CA ALA A 29 12.28 1.00 7.91
C ALA A 29 13.41 1.89 7.34
N ASP A 30 13.67 3.02 8.00
CA ASP A 30 14.67 4.03 7.63
C ASP A 30 14.44 4.73 6.28
N ARG A 31 13.22 4.67 5.74
CA ARG A 31 12.82 5.35 4.49
C ARG A 31 11.68 6.33 4.73
N PRO A 32 11.73 7.54 4.16
CA PRO A 32 10.64 8.49 4.27
C PRO A 32 9.48 8.11 3.34
N PHE A 33 8.28 8.08 3.90
CA PHE A 33 7.02 7.96 3.18
C PHE A 33 6.17 9.20 3.39
N GLN A 34 5.44 9.59 2.35
CA GLN A 34 4.35 10.55 2.46
C GLN A 34 3.05 9.77 2.66
N LEU A 35 2.32 10.11 3.71
CA LEU A 35 1.03 9.56 4.07
C LEU A 35 -0.06 10.58 3.74
N ILE A 36 -1.21 10.07 3.30
CA ILE A 36 -2.37 10.90 2.99
C ILE A 36 -3.12 11.21 4.28
N ASP A 37 -3.24 12.49 4.62
CA ASP A 37 -4.12 12.91 5.72
C ASP A 37 -5.58 12.67 5.31
N PRO A 38 -6.32 11.79 5.99
CA PRO A 38 -7.71 11.53 5.64
C PRO A 38 -8.57 12.80 5.73
N ALA A 39 -8.27 13.73 6.64
CA ALA A 39 -9.03 14.96 6.81
C ALA A 39 -8.94 15.88 5.57
N SER A 40 -7.85 15.80 4.80
CA SER A 40 -7.68 16.54 3.55
C SER A 40 -8.07 15.74 2.30
N ASN A 41 -8.47 14.48 2.45
CA ASN A 41 -8.75 13.57 1.34
C ASN A 41 -10.05 12.76 1.53
N GLN A 42 -11.18 13.44 1.77
CA GLN A 42 -12.51 12.82 1.86
C GLN A 42 -12.59 11.63 2.85
N ASN A 43 -11.84 11.71 3.96
CA ASN A 43 -11.69 10.64 4.95
C ASN A 43 -11.07 9.34 4.41
N LYS A 44 -10.31 9.41 3.31
CA LYS A 44 -9.60 8.28 2.69
C LYS A 44 -8.10 8.47 2.80
N ALA A 45 -7.39 7.46 3.29
CA ALA A 45 -5.93 7.53 3.47
C ALA A 45 -5.16 6.34 2.87
N VAL A 46 -5.87 5.27 2.48
CA VAL A 46 -5.26 4.00 2.05
C VAL A 46 -6.06 3.39 0.89
N LEU A 47 -5.41 2.53 0.11
CA LEU A 47 -6.06 1.66 -0.86
C LEU A 47 -6.26 0.29 -0.23
N THR A 48 -7.50 -0.18 -0.15
CA THR A 48 -7.82 -1.52 0.34
C THR A 48 -8.26 -2.38 -0.83
N PHE A 49 -7.55 -3.47 -1.03
CA PHE A 49 -7.82 -4.48 -2.05
C PHE A 49 -8.50 -5.68 -1.42
N ARG A 50 -9.57 -6.16 -2.04
CA ARG A 50 -10.32 -7.30 -1.54
C ARG A 50 -9.47 -8.57 -1.49
N GLY A 51 -9.87 -9.48 -0.60
CA GLY A 51 -9.56 -10.89 -0.75
C GLY A 51 -10.51 -11.56 -1.73
N ARG A 52 -10.22 -12.80 -2.13
CA ARG A 52 -11.13 -13.61 -2.96
C ARG A 52 -12.49 -13.76 -2.26
N GLU A 53 -12.48 -14.12 -0.98
CA GLU A 53 -13.68 -14.32 -0.15
C GLU A 53 -13.92 -13.20 0.87
N HIS A 54 -12.94 -12.33 1.11
CA HIS A 54 -13.01 -11.27 2.12
C HIS A 54 -13.19 -9.88 1.51
N ASP A 55 -14.06 -9.08 2.13
CA ASP A 55 -14.42 -7.71 1.74
C ASP A 55 -14.71 -7.52 0.24
N PRO A 56 -15.82 -8.08 -0.28
CA PRO A 56 -16.14 -8.02 -1.71
C PRO A 56 -16.38 -6.60 -2.24
N LYS A 57 -16.53 -5.60 -1.36
CA LYS A 57 -16.72 -4.18 -1.70
C LYS A 57 -15.40 -3.43 -1.88
N ALA A 58 -14.28 -3.97 -1.39
CA ALA A 58 -12.96 -3.40 -1.59
C ALA A 58 -12.48 -3.52 -3.05
N LEU A 59 -11.39 -2.83 -3.36
CA LEU A 59 -10.88 -2.67 -4.73
C LEU A 59 -10.43 -4.02 -5.29
N LYS A 60 -10.80 -4.30 -6.54
CA LYS A 60 -10.19 -5.39 -7.33
C LYS A 60 -8.91 -4.94 -8.03
N ARG A 61 -8.88 -3.67 -8.42
CA ARG A 61 -7.84 -3.10 -9.26
C ARG A 61 -7.78 -1.59 -9.04
N VAL A 62 -6.59 -1.05 -9.13
CA VAL A 62 -6.32 0.38 -9.30
C VAL A 62 -5.34 0.51 -10.46
N ASP A 63 -5.63 1.40 -11.39
CA ASP A 63 -4.78 1.68 -12.53
C ASP A 63 -4.13 3.06 -12.39
N GLY A 64 -2.93 3.21 -12.94
CA GLY A 64 -2.35 4.53 -13.16
C GLY A 64 -1.87 5.26 -11.91
N ILE A 65 -1.38 4.55 -10.89
CA ILE A 65 -0.71 5.19 -9.75
C ILE A 65 0.57 5.86 -10.27
N ALA A 66 0.57 7.19 -10.34
CA ALA A 66 1.60 7.93 -11.04
C ALA A 66 2.96 7.83 -10.33
N VAL A 67 4.02 7.61 -11.13
CA VAL A 67 5.42 7.64 -10.67
C VAL A 67 6.20 8.70 -11.45
N ASN A 68 6.16 8.65 -12.78
CA ASN A 68 6.79 9.60 -13.71
C ASN A 68 8.26 9.90 -13.41
N LYS A 69 9.02 8.88 -12.98
CA LYS A 69 10.41 8.99 -12.56
C LYS A 69 11.19 7.73 -12.90
N LYS A 70 12.51 7.87 -13.03
CA LYS A 70 13.44 6.73 -12.96
C LYS A 70 13.66 6.38 -11.48
N ALA A 71 13.75 5.10 -11.17
CA ALA A 71 13.98 4.60 -9.82
C ALA A 71 14.85 3.34 -9.86
N HIS A 72 15.81 3.21 -8.95
CA HIS A 72 16.53 1.94 -8.73
C HIS A 72 15.72 1.00 -7.83
N MET A 73 15.01 1.57 -6.86
CA MET A 73 14.22 0.82 -5.89
C MET A 73 12.83 1.42 -5.75
N LEU A 74 11.84 0.58 -5.53
CA LEU A 74 10.54 0.94 -4.96
C LEU A 74 10.40 0.30 -3.59
N TRP A 75 9.72 0.99 -2.69
CA TRP A 75 9.30 0.45 -1.40
C TRP A 75 7.82 0.65 -1.18
N PHE A 76 7.14 -0.42 -0.79
CA PHE A 76 5.70 -0.48 -0.62
C PHE A 76 5.39 -0.57 0.88
N LEU A 77 4.69 0.41 1.43
CA LEU A 77 4.19 0.42 2.81
C LEU A 77 2.79 -0.19 2.83
N GLN A 78 2.69 -1.43 3.29
CA GLN A 78 1.48 -2.24 3.15
C GLN A 78 1.32 -3.28 4.26
N THR A 79 0.13 -3.86 4.36
CA THR A 79 -0.13 -4.99 5.25
C THR A 79 -1.26 -5.86 4.69
N ALA A 80 -1.46 -7.06 5.23
CA ALA A 80 -2.56 -7.93 4.83
C ALA A 80 -3.40 -8.41 6.01
N CYS A 81 -4.68 -8.68 5.74
CA CYS A 81 -5.61 -9.31 6.66
C CYS A 81 -6.03 -10.68 6.10
N TRP A 82 -6.28 -11.64 6.99
CA TRP A 82 -6.63 -13.02 6.62
C TRP A 82 -5.52 -13.70 5.80
N ALA A 83 -4.26 -13.41 6.14
CA ALA A 83 -3.05 -13.98 5.53
C ALA A 83 -2.33 -14.96 6.47
N ASN A 84 -3.09 -15.59 7.40
CA ASN A 84 -2.58 -16.51 8.41
C ASN A 84 -2.74 -17.99 8.05
N ASN A 85 -3.37 -18.31 6.92
CA ASN A 85 -3.50 -19.69 6.45
C ASN A 85 -2.18 -20.19 5.84
N THR A 86 -1.61 -21.24 6.44
CA THR A 86 -0.32 -21.82 6.01
C THR A 86 -0.39 -22.42 4.60
N HIS A 87 -1.57 -22.80 4.11
CA HIS A 87 -1.77 -23.28 2.74
C HIS A 87 -1.66 -22.18 1.68
N ASP A 88 -1.66 -20.90 2.09
CA ASP A 88 -1.59 -19.76 1.18
C ASP A 88 -0.16 -19.21 1.04
N VAL A 89 0.80 -19.72 1.83
CA VAL A 89 2.21 -19.34 1.74
C VAL A 89 2.73 -19.51 0.31
N GLY A 90 3.36 -18.46 -0.22
CA GLY A 90 3.88 -18.41 -1.58
C GLY A 90 2.85 -18.06 -2.65
N LYS A 91 1.54 -18.03 -2.33
CA LYS A 91 0.52 -17.61 -3.30
C LYS A 91 0.44 -16.08 -3.41
N PRO A 92 0.28 -15.53 -4.63
CA PRO A 92 0.10 -14.10 -4.82
C PRO A 92 -1.29 -13.66 -4.35
N VAL A 93 -1.36 -12.56 -3.59
CA VAL A 93 -2.62 -11.95 -3.11
C VAL A 93 -2.86 -10.56 -3.70
N LEU A 94 -1.77 -9.89 -4.12
CA LEU A 94 -1.75 -8.64 -4.87
C LEU A 94 -0.63 -8.73 -5.91
N GLN A 95 -0.83 -8.14 -7.09
CA GLN A 95 0.21 -7.97 -8.10
C GLN A 95 0.34 -6.49 -8.44
N TYR A 96 1.57 -5.97 -8.41
CA TYR A 96 1.90 -4.69 -9.01
C TYR A 96 2.34 -4.88 -10.45
N VAL A 97 1.83 -4.06 -11.36
CA VAL A 97 2.29 -3.96 -12.75
C VAL A 97 2.99 -2.61 -12.91
N ILE A 98 4.31 -2.65 -13.08
CA ILE A 98 5.16 -1.47 -13.26
C ILE A 98 5.23 -1.18 -14.76
N ASN A 99 4.67 -0.05 -15.18
CA ASN A 99 4.62 0.38 -16.57
C ASN A 99 5.76 1.38 -16.86
N TYR A 100 6.53 1.13 -17.93
CA TYR A 100 7.63 2.00 -18.35
C TYR A 100 7.27 2.88 -19.54
N SER A 101 8.00 3.98 -19.72
CA SER A 101 7.77 4.96 -20.78
C SER A 101 7.97 4.43 -22.20
N ASP A 102 8.71 3.34 -22.38
CA ASP A 102 8.89 2.66 -23.67
C ASP A 102 7.77 1.66 -23.99
N GLY A 103 6.75 1.57 -23.13
CA GLY A 103 5.63 0.64 -23.24
C GLY A 103 5.90 -0.76 -22.67
N SER A 104 7.13 -1.05 -22.24
CA SER A 104 7.43 -2.31 -21.55
C SER A 104 6.86 -2.34 -20.13
N LYS A 105 6.75 -3.55 -19.55
CA LYS A 105 6.17 -3.78 -18.22
C LYS A 105 6.93 -4.83 -17.43
N THR A 106 6.89 -4.71 -16.10
CA THR A 106 7.33 -5.76 -15.17
C THR A 106 6.26 -5.98 -14.11
N THR A 107 6.12 -7.21 -13.64
CA THR A 107 5.19 -7.56 -12.56
C THR A 107 5.93 -7.84 -11.26
N PHE A 108 5.31 -7.49 -10.14
CA PHE A 108 5.81 -7.79 -8.80
C PHE A 108 4.68 -8.34 -7.93
N ASP A 109 4.69 -9.65 -7.75
CA ASP A 109 3.71 -10.37 -6.94
C ASP A 109 3.99 -10.19 -5.45
N GLN A 110 2.94 -9.92 -4.69
CA GLN A 110 2.95 -9.91 -3.23
C GLN A 110 2.47 -11.27 -2.76
N ARG A 111 3.39 -12.14 -2.37
CA ARG A 111 3.07 -13.50 -1.94
C ARG A 111 3.05 -13.61 -0.42
N VAL A 112 2.08 -14.35 0.09
CA VAL A 112 1.94 -14.58 1.53
C VAL A 112 3.19 -15.26 2.07
N GLY A 113 3.73 -14.73 3.17
CA GLY A 113 4.92 -15.24 3.84
C GLY A 113 6.25 -14.89 3.17
N ILE A 114 6.25 -14.17 2.03
CA ILE A 114 7.48 -13.76 1.32
C ILE A 114 7.56 -12.23 1.27
N GLU A 115 6.64 -11.60 0.55
CA GLU A 115 6.56 -10.14 0.40
C GLU A 115 5.56 -9.50 1.36
N ILE A 116 4.56 -10.25 1.79
CA ILE A 116 3.48 -9.75 2.65
C ILE A 116 2.99 -10.83 3.61
N ALA A 117 2.48 -10.44 4.77
CA ALA A 117 1.92 -11.36 5.75
C ALA A 117 0.79 -10.70 6.54
N GLU A 118 0.17 -11.50 7.38
CA GLU A 118 -0.86 -11.10 8.34
C GLU A 118 -0.38 -9.91 9.20
N TRP A 119 -1.27 -8.93 9.38
CA TRP A 119 -0.99 -7.74 10.18
C TRP A 119 -0.97 -8.03 11.68
N TRP A 120 -1.62 -9.11 12.15
CA TRP A 120 -1.51 -9.60 13.52
C TRP A 120 -0.22 -10.40 13.72
N ASP A 121 0.43 -10.19 14.87
CA ASP A 121 1.69 -10.85 15.24
C ASP A 121 2.77 -10.72 14.14
N PRO A 122 3.06 -9.49 13.67
CA PRO A 122 3.93 -9.26 12.52
C PRO A 122 5.37 -9.69 12.82
N THR A 123 5.98 -10.41 11.89
CA THR A 123 7.40 -10.80 11.92
C THR A 123 8.09 -10.45 10.60
N ASN A 124 9.41 -10.24 10.62
CA ASN A 124 10.15 -9.95 9.39
C ASN A 124 10.02 -11.12 8.40
N LEU A 125 9.90 -10.78 7.11
CA LEU A 125 9.75 -11.72 6.02
C LEU A 125 11.03 -11.74 5.16
N PRO A 126 11.21 -12.74 4.27
CA PRO A 126 12.33 -12.78 3.34
C PRO A 126 12.48 -11.51 2.49
N ALA A 127 11.37 -10.92 2.02
CA ALA A 127 11.37 -9.74 1.15
C ALA A 127 10.77 -8.47 1.79
N ALA A 128 10.38 -8.51 3.07
CA ALA A 128 9.77 -7.38 3.76
C ALA A 128 10.18 -7.29 5.23
N LYS A 129 10.17 -6.07 5.77
CA LYS A 129 10.45 -5.81 7.19
C LYS A 129 9.24 -5.22 7.88
N VAL A 130 9.03 -5.58 9.15
CA VAL A 130 8.07 -4.90 10.01
C VAL A 130 8.58 -3.48 10.21
N ALA A 131 7.89 -2.52 9.59
CA ALA A 131 8.32 -1.13 9.55
C ALA A 131 7.62 -0.27 10.60
N TRP A 132 6.49 -0.75 11.12
CA TRP A 132 5.80 -0.21 12.26
C TRP A 132 5.07 -1.33 13.01
N SER A 133 4.99 -1.20 14.33
CA SER A 133 4.21 -2.08 15.19
C SER A 133 3.45 -1.28 16.24
N GLY A 134 2.27 -1.76 16.61
CA GLY A 134 1.40 -1.16 17.60
C GLY A 134 0.32 -2.13 18.05
N ARG A 135 -0.88 -1.61 18.32
CA ARG A 135 -2.03 -2.41 18.78
C ARG A 135 -3.34 -1.81 18.30
N ASN A 136 -4.39 -2.63 18.24
CA ASN A 136 -5.77 -2.19 18.09
C ASN A 136 -6.60 -2.65 19.31
N ASN A 137 -7.92 -2.45 19.27
CA ASN A 137 -8.82 -2.83 20.37
C ASN A 137 -9.04 -4.35 20.52
N LYS A 138 -8.55 -5.15 19.58
CA LYS A 138 -8.77 -6.60 19.47
C LYS A 138 -7.49 -7.42 19.61
N HIS A 139 -6.34 -6.88 19.20
CA HIS A 139 -5.07 -7.61 19.11
C HIS A 139 -3.86 -6.71 19.35
N SER A 140 -2.80 -7.33 19.87
CA SER A 140 -1.50 -6.72 20.10
C SER A 140 -0.42 -7.80 20.11
N PRO A 141 0.67 -7.69 19.33
CA PRO A 141 0.97 -6.59 18.41
C PRO A 141 0.24 -6.69 17.05
N ILE A 142 0.04 -5.53 16.42
CA ILE A 142 -0.27 -5.44 14.98
C ILE A 142 0.86 -4.71 14.25
N GLY A 143 0.97 -4.86 12.93
CA GLY A 143 2.03 -4.18 12.17
C GLY A 143 1.75 -3.90 10.71
N ILE A 144 2.66 -3.09 10.18
CA ILE A 144 2.73 -2.68 8.78
C ILE A 144 4.12 -3.02 8.27
N PHE A 145 4.19 -3.52 7.05
CA PHE A 145 5.42 -3.95 6.42
C PHE A 145 5.90 -2.90 5.42
N VAL A 146 7.22 -2.85 5.24
CA VAL A 146 7.84 -2.27 4.05
C VAL A 146 8.42 -3.41 3.23
N THR A 147 7.91 -3.56 2.01
CA THR A 147 8.41 -4.52 1.02
C THR A 147 9.26 -3.77 0.01
N ALA A 148 10.47 -4.27 -0.27
CA ALA A 148 11.38 -3.67 -1.24
C ALA A 148 11.29 -4.37 -2.59
N TRP A 149 11.41 -3.60 -3.67
CA TRP A 149 11.52 -4.11 -5.02
C TRP A 149 12.67 -3.42 -5.75
N GLU A 150 13.56 -4.22 -6.32
CA GLU A 150 14.64 -3.76 -7.18
C GLU A 150 14.12 -3.63 -8.62
N ASN A 151 14.29 -2.44 -9.19
CA ASN A 151 13.88 -2.19 -10.56
C ASN A 151 14.89 -2.85 -11.52
N PRO A 152 14.48 -3.83 -12.34
CA PRO A 152 15.39 -4.45 -13.31
C PRO A 152 15.84 -3.50 -14.43
N PHE A 153 15.17 -2.36 -14.59
CA PHE A 153 15.44 -1.34 -15.62
C PHE A 153 15.52 0.06 -15.01
N PRO A 154 16.53 0.36 -14.15
CA PRO A 154 16.66 1.65 -13.46
C PRO A 154 16.86 2.84 -14.42
N GLU A 155 17.33 2.59 -15.62
CA GLU A 155 17.52 3.57 -16.69
C GLU A 155 16.20 3.97 -17.37
N LYS A 156 15.15 3.16 -17.25
CA LYS A 156 13.82 3.43 -17.82
C LYS A 156 12.98 4.25 -16.86
N MET A 157 12.21 5.20 -17.40
CA MET A 157 11.24 5.94 -16.60
C MET A 157 10.05 5.04 -16.33
N ILE A 158 9.70 4.87 -15.06
CA ILE A 158 8.43 4.28 -14.64
C ILE A 158 7.37 5.37 -14.81
N THR A 159 6.35 5.13 -15.63
CA THR A 159 5.24 6.08 -15.83
C THR A 159 4.25 5.96 -14.68
N ASN A 160 3.80 4.74 -14.42
CA ASN A 160 2.80 4.45 -13.41
C ASN A 160 2.87 2.98 -12.95
N ILE A 161 2.14 2.68 -11.88
CA ILE A 161 1.97 1.35 -11.32
C ILE A 161 0.48 1.04 -11.30
N ASP A 162 0.10 -0.12 -11.81
CA ASP A 162 -1.23 -0.71 -11.57
C ASP A 162 -1.13 -1.70 -10.42
N ALA A 163 -2.21 -1.88 -9.67
CA ALA A 163 -2.29 -2.82 -8.56
C ALA A 163 -3.55 -3.68 -8.71
N ILE A 164 -3.38 -5.01 -8.72
CA ILE A 164 -4.44 -5.99 -8.96
C ILE A 164 -4.56 -6.88 -7.74
N GLY A 165 -5.69 -6.82 -7.04
CA GLY A 165 -5.98 -7.58 -5.83
C GLY A 165 -7.01 -8.69 -6.03
N GLY A 166 -7.39 -9.35 -4.94
CA GLY A 166 -8.31 -10.48 -4.96
C GLY A 166 -7.75 -11.71 -5.68
N LEU A 167 -6.41 -11.81 -5.79
CA LEU A 167 -5.75 -12.94 -6.43
C LEU A 167 -5.87 -14.21 -5.58
N ASP A 168 -5.93 -14.07 -4.26
CA ASP A 168 -6.28 -15.12 -3.31
C ASP A 168 -7.00 -14.54 -2.08
N ASN A 169 -7.15 -15.29 -1.00
CA ASN A 169 -8.03 -15.00 0.12
C ASN A 169 -7.64 -13.75 0.92
N ALA A 170 -6.35 -13.40 1.00
CA ALA A 170 -5.93 -12.27 1.82
C ALA A 170 -6.41 -10.93 1.26
N GLN A 171 -6.90 -10.06 2.15
CA GLN A 171 -7.13 -8.65 1.85
C GLN A 171 -5.80 -7.91 2.00
N VAL A 172 -5.51 -6.94 1.12
CA VAL A 172 -4.29 -6.14 1.20
C VAL A 172 -4.62 -4.67 1.37
N VAL A 173 -3.92 -4.01 2.28
CA VAL A 173 -4.01 -2.56 2.51
C VAL A 173 -2.68 -1.93 2.11
N LEU A 174 -2.72 -1.05 1.11
CA LEU A 174 -1.58 -0.24 0.66
C LEU A 174 -1.73 1.18 1.20
N LEU A 175 -0.71 1.64 1.93
CA LEU A 175 -0.71 2.94 2.60
C LEU A 175 0.09 3.97 1.80
N ALA A 176 1.23 3.58 1.24
CA ALA A 176 2.06 4.44 0.40
C ALA A 176 3.08 3.63 -0.41
N ILE A 177 3.60 4.21 -1.49
CA ILE A 177 4.81 3.72 -2.19
C ILE A 177 5.82 4.87 -2.21
N THR A 178 7.11 4.58 -2.07
CA THR A 178 8.18 5.56 -2.22
C THR A 178 9.28 5.00 -3.12
N ALA A 179 10.04 5.87 -3.78
CA ALA A 179 11.04 5.48 -4.79
C ALA A 179 12.42 6.04 -4.45
N GLY A 180 13.46 5.25 -4.73
CA GLY A 180 14.84 5.60 -4.45
C GLY A 180 15.73 5.48 -5.68
N MET A 181 16.79 6.28 -5.72
CA MET A 181 17.85 6.21 -6.72
C MET A 181 19.20 6.17 -6.01
N GLU A 182 20.13 5.36 -6.51
CA GLU A 182 21.53 5.45 -6.13
C GLU A 182 22.11 6.80 -6.60
N SER A 183 22.86 7.48 -5.74
CA SER A 183 23.57 8.70 -6.09
C SER A 183 25.02 8.32 -6.43
N GLY A 184 25.46 8.62 -7.66
CA GLY A 184 26.69 8.10 -8.26
C GLY A 184 28.04 8.58 -7.69
N SER A 185 28.17 8.77 -6.37
CA SER A 185 29.48 9.09 -5.75
C SER A 185 29.59 8.74 -4.26
N THR A 186 28.56 8.18 -3.63
CA THR A 186 28.62 7.53 -2.32
C THR A 186 27.48 6.52 -2.27
N ASN A 187 27.63 5.37 -1.59
CA ASN A 187 26.58 4.37 -1.35
C ASN A 187 25.40 4.90 -0.48
N ALA A 188 25.03 6.17 -0.64
CA ALA A 188 23.92 6.85 -0.02
C ALA A 188 22.75 6.92 -1.02
N MET A 189 21.62 6.33 -0.66
CA MET A 189 20.37 6.46 -1.40
C MET A 189 19.85 7.89 -1.27
N LYS A 190 19.72 8.61 -2.39
CA LYS A 190 19.07 9.93 -2.42
C LYS A 190 17.60 9.73 -2.76
N LEU A 191 16.70 10.29 -1.95
CA LEU A 191 15.27 10.30 -2.22
C LEU A 191 15.00 11.29 -3.39
N ILE A 192 14.47 10.80 -4.52
CA ILE A 192 14.29 11.63 -5.74
C ILE A 192 12.80 11.92 -6.04
N SER A 193 11.86 11.20 -5.41
CA SER A 193 10.43 11.49 -5.51
C SER A 193 9.62 10.90 -4.37
N GLN A 194 8.61 11.65 -3.93
CA GLN A 194 7.54 11.19 -3.06
C GLN A 194 6.23 11.23 -3.85
N TRP A 195 5.27 10.40 -3.46
CA TRP A 195 3.93 10.41 -4.02
C TRP A 195 3.30 11.80 -3.98
N ASP A 196 2.80 12.24 -5.14
CA ASP A 196 1.80 13.31 -5.22
C ASP A 196 0.47 12.69 -5.67
N MET A 197 -0.44 12.56 -4.71
CA MET A 197 -1.80 12.06 -4.93
C MET A 197 -2.77 13.21 -5.26
N SER A 198 -2.29 14.41 -5.63
CA SER A 198 -3.13 15.54 -6.05
C SER A 198 -4.09 15.17 -7.17
N GLN A 199 -3.75 14.18 -8.00
CA GLN A 199 -4.66 13.61 -9.01
C GLN A 199 -5.91 12.91 -8.44
N PHE A 200 -5.90 12.54 -7.16
CA PHE A 200 -7.04 11.93 -6.44
C PHE A 200 -7.77 12.92 -5.51
N ALA A 201 -7.27 14.15 -5.37
CA ALA A 201 -7.85 15.18 -4.49
C ALA A 201 -9.24 15.66 -4.97
N ASN A 202 -9.63 15.34 -6.20
CA ASN A 202 -10.98 15.57 -6.74
C ASN A 202 -11.97 14.42 -6.43
N GLY A 203 -11.55 13.37 -5.71
CA GLY A 203 -12.40 12.23 -5.35
C GLY A 203 -12.75 11.29 -6.49
N GLN A 204 -12.19 11.48 -7.68
CA GLN A 204 -12.39 10.56 -8.80
C GLN A 204 -11.26 9.54 -8.85
N VAL A 205 -11.43 8.45 -8.11
CA VAL A 205 -10.90 7.19 -8.61
C VAL A 205 -11.77 6.84 -9.80
N ASN A 206 -11.23 6.93 -11.02
CA ASN A 206 -11.88 6.34 -12.17
C ASN A 206 -11.91 4.82 -11.95
N ASN A 207 -12.94 4.36 -11.25
CA ASN A 207 -13.39 2.98 -11.26
C ASN A 207 -13.94 2.69 -12.67
N ILE A 208 -13.08 2.70 -13.67
CA ILE A 208 -13.42 2.21 -15.00
C ILE A 208 -12.97 0.76 -15.02
N VAL A 209 -13.87 -0.12 -14.59
CA VAL A 209 -13.84 -1.51 -15.00
C VAL A 209 -14.30 -1.52 -16.46
N PRO A 210 -13.48 -1.92 -17.44
CA PRO A 210 -14.02 -2.30 -18.74
C PRO A 210 -15.02 -3.44 -18.49
N ASP A 211 -16.27 -3.27 -18.93
CA ASP A 211 -17.36 -4.25 -18.92
C ASP A 211 -18.19 -4.46 -17.63
N ALA A 212 -18.24 -3.50 -16.70
CA ALA A 212 -19.32 -3.49 -15.69
C ALA A 212 -20.56 -2.76 -16.24
N GLY A 213 -21.50 -3.52 -16.80
CA GLY A 213 -22.76 -3.00 -17.32
C GLY A 213 -23.49 -2.06 -16.35
N ALA A 214 -23.99 -0.94 -16.87
CA ALA A 214 -24.72 0.05 -16.10
C ALA A 214 -25.96 -0.58 -15.44
N ILE A 215 -25.95 -0.70 -14.10
CA ILE A 215 -27.16 -0.98 -13.35
C ILE A 215 -27.92 0.34 -13.21
N GLN A 216 -28.99 0.49 -13.98
CA GLN A 216 -29.93 1.60 -13.85
C GLN A 216 -30.52 1.61 -12.45
N SER A 217 -30.47 2.78 -11.80
CA SER A 217 -31.25 3.04 -10.60
C SER A 217 -32.73 3.01 -10.96
N LYS A 218 -33.49 2.08 -10.38
CA LYS A 218 -34.94 2.25 -10.24
C LYS A 218 -35.18 2.83 -8.85
N SER A 219 -35.61 4.09 -8.83
CA SER A 219 -36.30 4.69 -7.69
C SER A 219 -37.72 4.12 -7.62
N GLN A 220 -38.06 3.50 -6.49
CA GLN A 220 -39.36 3.59 -5.80
C GLN A 220 -39.14 3.18 -4.36
#